data_AF-A0A975RDN0-F1
#
_entry.id   AF-A0A975RDN0-F1
#
_cell.length_a   1.000
_cell.length_b   1.000
_cell.length_c   1.000
_cell.angle_alpha   90.00
_cell.angle_beta   90.00
_cell.angle_gamma   90.00
#
_symmetry.space_group_name_H-M   'P 1'
#
loop_
_entity.id
_entity.type
_entity.pdbx_description
1 polymer ?
#
loop_
_entity_poly.entity_id
_entity_poly.type
_entity_poly.pdbx_seq_one_letter_code
_entity_poly.pdbx_strand_id
1 'polypeptide(L)'
;MKEKPQSIAERRLYDADSEVIRQQLGETLRAEISARSFVALEDGLLFVFGPDSRTKIRKVIVKLNHLDLYEVEVGFLRKSSNEWVVVEQVSNVDAEVLAEVVRRLAARALDV
;
A
#
# COMPACT_ATOMS: atom_id res chain seq x y z
N MET A 1 -15.44 -42.77 -18.35
CA MET A 1 -14.26 -41.95 -18.00
C MET A 1 -14.38 -41.59 -16.53
N LYS A 2 -13.36 -41.91 -15.70
CA LYS A 2 -13.36 -41.54 -14.28
C LYS A 2 -12.79 -40.14 -14.15
N GLU A 3 -13.59 -39.20 -13.67
CA GLU A 3 -13.14 -37.87 -13.28
C GLU A 3 -12.11 -38.01 -12.15
N LYS A 4 -10.91 -37.47 -12.36
CA LYS A 4 -9.91 -37.37 -11.29
C LYS A 4 -10.45 -36.38 -10.25
N PRO A 5 -10.32 -36.66 -8.94
CA PRO A 5 -10.60 -35.65 -7.93
C PRO A 5 -9.57 -34.52 -8.08
N GLN A 6 -10.04 -33.35 -8.51
CA GLN A 6 -9.23 -32.13 -8.54
C GLN A 6 -8.79 -31.78 -7.12
N SER A 7 -7.52 -31.38 -6.97
CA SER A 7 -6.99 -30.98 -5.67
C SER A 7 -7.63 -29.67 -5.21
N ILE A 8 -7.72 -29.45 -3.90
CA ILE A 8 -8.25 -28.20 -3.31
C ILE A 8 -7.47 -26.97 -3.81
N ALA A 9 -6.21 -27.14 -4.21
CA ALA A 9 -5.37 -26.10 -4.80
C ALA A 9 -5.84 -25.67 -6.20
N GLU A 10 -6.38 -26.58 -7.02
CA GLU A 10 -6.89 -26.25 -8.36
C GLU A 10 -8.23 -25.51 -8.33
N ARG A 11 -8.99 -25.62 -7.22
CA ARG A 11 -10.28 -24.91 -7.05
C ARG A 11 -10.16 -23.46 -6.56
N ARG A 12 -9.00 -23.04 -6.05
CA ARG A 12 -8.78 -21.67 -5.53
C ARG A 12 -8.26 -20.68 -6.56
N LEU A 13 -7.91 -21.15 -7.77
CA LEU A 13 -7.52 -20.31 -8.92
C LEU A 13 -8.73 -19.66 -9.62
N TYR A 14 -9.87 -19.55 -8.95
CA TYR A 14 -10.92 -18.61 -9.36
C TYR A 14 -10.44 -17.21 -8.98
N ASP A 15 -9.91 -16.50 -9.97
CA ASP A 15 -9.77 -15.05 -10.08
C ASP A 15 -10.27 -14.28 -8.84
N ALA A 16 -9.43 -14.17 -7.81
CA ALA A 16 -9.61 -13.10 -6.86
C ALA A 16 -9.40 -11.82 -7.67
N ASP A 17 -10.51 -11.16 -8.00
CA ASP A 17 -10.52 -9.95 -8.81
C ASP A 17 -9.47 -8.98 -8.26
N SER A 18 -8.54 -8.56 -9.14
CA SER A 18 -7.48 -7.63 -8.80
C SER A 18 -8.01 -6.37 -8.10
N GLU A 19 -9.25 -5.96 -8.42
CA GLU A 19 -9.93 -4.85 -7.78
C GLU A 19 -10.33 -5.17 -6.33
N VAL A 20 -10.81 -6.40 -6.08
CA VAL A 20 -11.14 -6.87 -4.73
C VAL A 20 -9.88 -6.98 -3.86
N ILE A 21 -8.79 -7.52 -4.39
CA ILE A 21 -7.50 -7.59 -3.66
C ILE A 21 -7.02 -6.18 -3.33
N ARG A 22 -7.05 -5.27 -4.32
CA ARG A 22 -6.64 -3.88 -4.14
C ARG A 22 -7.50 -3.16 -3.11
N GLN A 23 -8.80 -3.39 -3.11
CA GLN A 23 -9.73 -2.79 -2.16
C GLN A 23 -9.49 -3.34 -0.74
N GLN A 24 -9.31 -4.65 -0.59
CA GLN A 24 -8.99 -5.27 0.71
C GLN A 24 -7.67 -4.73 1.26
N LEU A 25 -6.62 -4.71 0.44
CA LEU A 25 -5.33 -4.15 0.82
C LEU A 25 -5.45 -2.67 1.20
N GLY A 26 -6.18 -1.90 0.39
CA GLY A 26 -6.44 -0.49 0.64
C GLY A 26 -7.14 -0.25 1.98
N GLU A 27 -8.20 -0.99 2.30
CA GLU A 27 -8.91 -0.84 3.57
C GLU A 27 -8.06 -1.26 4.77
N THR A 28 -7.32 -2.37 4.67
CA THR A 28 -6.41 -2.82 5.72
C THR A 28 -5.34 -1.76 6.02
N LEU A 29 -4.61 -1.30 5.00
CA LEU A 29 -3.54 -0.32 5.20
C LEU A 29 -4.08 1.05 5.63
N ARG A 30 -5.26 1.44 5.13
CA ARG A 30 -5.93 2.68 5.56
C ARG A 30 -6.20 2.67 7.06
N ALA A 31 -6.72 1.56 7.59
CA ALA A 31 -6.95 1.40 9.02
C ALA A 31 -5.63 1.47 9.81
N GLU A 32 -4.58 0.79 9.33
CA GLU A 32 -3.30 0.69 10.04
C GLU A 32 -2.58 2.02 10.26
N ILE A 33 -2.63 2.91 9.26
CA ILE A 33 -2.00 4.25 9.37
C ILE A 33 -2.99 5.37 9.69
N SER A 34 -4.24 5.01 9.98
CA SER A 34 -5.34 5.98 10.15
C SER A 34 -5.43 6.98 8.99
N ALA A 35 -5.23 6.49 7.76
CA ALA A 35 -5.41 7.31 6.57
C ALA A 35 -6.90 7.64 6.39
N ARG A 36 -7.17 8.83 5.86
CA ARG A 36 -8.54 9.29 5.61
C ARG A 36 -9.17 8.55 4.44
N SER A 37 -8.37 8.37 3.40
CA SER A 37 -8.73 7.72 2.16
C SER A 37 -7.46 7.19 1.50
N PHE A 38 -7.68 6.37 0.49
CA PHE A 38 -6.65 6.01 -0.47
C PHE A 38 -7.13 6.29 -1.88
N VAL A 39 -6.17 6.44 -2.80
CA VAL A 39 -6.40 6.62 -4.22
C VAL A 39 -5.70 5.48 -4.94
N ALA A 40 -6.43 4.80 -5.83
CA ALA A 40 -5.82 3.82 -6.73
C ALA A 40 -4.96 4.56 -7.77
N LEU A 41 -3.71 4.13 -7.89
CA LEU A 41 -2.81 4.51 -8.96
C LEU A 41 -2.84 3.42 -10.05
N GLU A 42 -2.18 3.68 -11.18
CA GLU A 42 -2.00 2.69 -12.25
C GLU A 42 -1.27 1.43 -11.72
N ASP A 43 -0.27 1.63 -10.86
CA ASP A 43 0.65 0.60 -10.38
C ASP A 43 0.60 0.40 -8.84
N GLY A 44 -0.39 0.96 -8.14
CA GLY A 44 -0.43 0.88 -6.68
C GLY A 44 -1.54 1.65 -5.99
N LEU A 45 -1.29 1.97 -4.73
CA LEU A 45 -2.20 2.68 -3.83
C LEU A 45 -1.48 3.85 -3.17
N LEU A 46 -2.11 5.01 -3.16
CA LEU A 46 -1.64 6.19 -2.43
C LEU A 46 -2.55 6.45 -1.24
N PHE A 47 -1.97 6.59 -0.05
CA PHE A 47 -2.67 6.91 1.18
C PHE A 47 -2.25 8.28 1.67
N VAL A 48 -3.20 9.14 2.00
CA VAL A 48 -2.93 10.42 2.68
C VAL A 48 -3.29 10.27 4.16
N PHE A 49 -2.32 10.58 5.03
CA PHE A 49 -2.44 10.28 6.47
C PHE A 49 -1.88 11.41 7.34
N GLY A 50 -2.13 11.29 8.65
CA GLY A 50 -1.67 12.25 9.66
C GLY A 50 -2.62 13.46 9.86
N PRO A 51 -2.26 14.36 10.80
CA PRO A 51 -3.09 15.51 11.14
C PRO A 51 -3.17 16.51 9.98
N ASP A 52 -4.31 17.21 9.87
CA ASP A 52 -4.50 18.35 8.96
C ASP A 52 -3.74 19.59 9.45
N SER A 53 -2.45 19.43 9.68
CA SER A 53 -1.60 20.56 10.02
C SER A 53 -1.40 21.40 8.76
N ARG A 54 -1.47 22.73 8.92
CA ARG A 54 -1.29 23.66 7.79
C ARG A 54 0.06 23.49 7.08
N THR A 55 1.04 22.81 7.66
CA THR A 55 2.43 22.79 7.19
C THR A 55 2.75 21.66 6.21
N LYS A 56 2.25 20.43 6.40
CA LYS A 56 2.64 19.28 5.55
C LYS A 56 1.49 18.30 5.32
N ILE A 57 1.26 17.93 4.06
CA ILE A 57 0.39 16.80 3.69
C ILE A 57 1.30 15.58 3.52
N ARG A 58 1.02 14.48 4.22
CA ARG A 58 1.85 13.27 4.19
C ARG A 58 1.21 12.18 3.34
N LYS A 59 2.04 11.39 2.67
CA LYS A 59 1.60 10.26 1.85
C LYS A 59 2.39 9.00 2.15
N VAL A 60 1.73 7.85 2.00
CA VAL A 60 2.37 6.55 1.75
C VAL A 60 1.94 6.10 0.35
N ILE A 61 2.86 5.57 -0.43
CA ILE A 61 2.55 4.89 -1.70
C ILE A 61 2.98 3.44 -1.55
N VAL A 62 2.11 2.51 -1.93
CA VAL A 62 2.38 1.07 -1.97
C VAL A 62 2.17 0.58 -3.39
N LYS A 63 3.20 0.00 -4.00
CA LYS A 63 3.18 -0.53 -5.37
C LYS A 63 3.59 -1.99 -5.38
N LEU A 64 3.16 -2.72 -6.41
CA LEU A 64 3.66 -4.08 -6.67
C LEU A 64 4.70 -4.01 -7.78
N ASN A 65 5.88 -4.59 -7.56
CA ASN A 65 6.94 -4.62 -8.56
C ASN A 65 6.84 -5.87 -9.46
N HIS A 66 7.75 -5.97 -10.43
CA HIS A 66 7.80 -7.06 -11.40
C HIS A 66 8.15 -8.44 -10.82
N LEU A 67 8.51 -8.51 -9.53
CA LEU A 67 8.80 -9.74 -8.80
C LEU A 67 7.65 -10.13 -7.85
N ASP A 68 6.48 -9.51 -7.99
CA ASP A 68 5.32 -9.67 -7.11
C ASP A 68 5.62 -9.30 -5.64
N LEU A 69 6.59 -8.41 -5.41
CA LEU A 69 6.90 -7.85 -4.10
C LEU A 69 6.47 -6.39 -4.01
N TYR A 70 6.16 -5.94 -2.79
CA TYR A 70 5.73 -4.57 -2.57
C TYR A 70 6.89 -3.59 -2.47
N GLU A 71 6.66 -2.39 -2.99
CA GLU A 71 7.48 -1.21 -2.77
C GLU A 71 6.66 -0.19 -2.00
N VAL A 72 7.24 0.31 -0.90
CA VAL A 72 6.59 1.26 0.00
C VAL A 72 7.41 2.53 0.05
N GLU A 73 6.83 3.64 -0.37
CA GLU A 73 7.40 4.97 -0.29
C GLU A 73 6.61 5.80 0.74
N VAL A 74 7.29 6.58 1.57
CA VAL A 74 6.66 7.58 2.42
C VAL A 74 7.24 8.95 2.16
N GLY A 75 6.39 9.97 2.16
CA GLY A 75 6.80 11.34 1.88
C GLY A 75 5.80 12.39 2.30
N PHE A 76 6.07 13.63 1.93
CA PHE A 76 5.17 14.75 2.18
C PHE A 76 5.19 15.78 1.03
N LEU A 77 4.09 16.51 0.89
CA LEU A 77 3.99 17.64 -0.04
C LEU A 77 4.63 18.87 0.61
N ARG A 78 5.69 19.37 0.01
CA ARG A 78 6.27 20.68 0.31
C ARG A 78 5.39 21.75 -0.34
N LYS A 79 4.46 22.32 0.43
CA LYS A 79 3.47 23.30 -0.06
C LYS A 79 4.07 24.54 -0.73
N SER A 80 5.27 24.97 -0.33
CA SER A 80 5.92 26.15 -0.91
C SER A 80 6.34 25.95 -2.37
N SER A 81 6.67 24.71 -2.77
CA SER A 81 7.09 24.34 -4.13
C SER A 81 6.11 23.41 -4.84
N ASN A 82 5.02 22.99 -4.17
CA ASN A 82 4.11 21.95 -4.64
C ASN A 82 4.81 20.64 -5.06
N GLU A 83 5.91 20.32 -4.38
CA GLU A 83 6.74 19.16 -4.68
C GLU A 83 6.51 18.04 -3.66
N TRP A 84 6.41 16.79 -4.14
CA TRP A 84 6.42 15.63 -3.25
C TRP A 84 7.85 15.28 -2.90
N VAL A 85 8.18 15.40 -1.61
CA VAL A 85 9.48 15.01 -1.08
C VAL A 85 9.36 13.61 -0.50
N VAL A 86 10.18 12.69 -1.02
CA VAL A 86 10.33 11.33 -0.47
C VAL A 86 11.21 11.42 0.77
N VAL A 87 10.72 10.85 1.87
CA VAL A 87 11.46 10.73 3.14
C VAL A 87 12.21 9.41 3.16
N GLU A 88 11.51 8.32 2.82
CA GLU A 88 12.08 6.98 2.83
C GLU A 88 11.32 6.06 1.87
N GLN A 89 12.03 5.08 1.34
CA GLN A 89 11.47 4.04 0.49
C GLN A 89 12.07 2.68 0.88
N VAL A 90 11.23 1.65 0.86
CA VAL A 90 11.63 0.25 1.07
C VAL A 90 11.07 -0.58 -0.08
N SER A 91 11.94 -1.37 -0.72
CA SER A 91 11.57 -2.26 -1.82
C SER A 91 11.61 -3.72 -1.37
N ASN A 92 11.05 -4.62 -2.20
CA ASN A 92 11.06 -6.06 -2.00
C ASN A 92 10.41 -6.50 -0.67
N VAL A 93 9.25 -5.91 -0.37
CA VAL A 93 8.49 -6.18 0.85
C VAL A 93 7.47 -7.27 0.58
N ASP A 94 7.53 -8.37 1.34
CA ASP A 94 6.52 -9.41 1.29
C ASP A 94 5.17 -8.95 1.87
N ALA A 95 4.09 -9.52 1.35
CA ALA A 95 2.72 -9.24 1.82
C ALA A 95 2.57 -9.42 3.33
N GLU A 96 3.26 -10.42 3.90
CA GLU A 96 3.20 -10.79 5.32
C GLU A 96 3.67 -9.69 6.27
N VAL A 97 4.65 -8.88 5.83
CA VAL A 97 5.26 -7.82 6.64
C VAL A 97 4.88 -6.41 6.17
N LEU A 98 4.07 -6.31 5.11
CA LEU A 98 3.71 -5.03 4.48
C LEU A 98 3.05 -4.06 5.46
N ALA A 99 2.09 -4.51 6.26
CA ALA A 99 1.40 -3.66 7.22
C ALA A 99 2.36 -3.10 8.29
N GLU A 100 3.32 -3.89 8.75
CA GLU A 100 4.35 -3.45 9.68
C GLU A 100 5.26 -2.39 9.05
N VAL A 101 5.75 -2.64 7.83
CA VAL A 101 6.61 -1.71 7.09
C VAL A 101 5.89 -0.38 6.86
N VAL A 102 4.64 -0.41 6.41
CA VAL A 102 3.81 0.78 6.18
C VAL A 102 3.62 1.57 7.48
N ARG A 103 3.31 0.90 8.60
CA ARG A 103 3.16 1.54 9.92
C ARG A 103 4.46 2.21 10.37
N ARG A 104 5.59 1.52 10.23
CA ARG A 104 6.93 2.01 10.61
C ARG A 104 7.32 3.25 9.78
N LEU A 105 7.11 3.19 8.47
CA LEU A 105 7.41 4.31 7.57
C LEU A 105 6.49 5.51 7.83
N ALA A 106 5.20 5.26 8.06
CA ALA A 106 4.24 6.30 8.41
C ALA A 106 4.65 7.04 9.70
N ALA A 107 5.08 6.30 10.74
CA ALA A 107 5.58 6.90 11.98
C ALA A 107 6.79 7.81 11.74
N ARG A 108 7.78 7.35 10.96
CA ARG A 108 8.97 8.17 10.61
C ARG A 108 8.61 9.47 9.90
N ALA A 109 7.63 9.45 9.01
CA ALA A 109 7.19 10.67 8.32
C ALA A 109 6.42 11.65 9.21
N LEU A 110 5.92 11.23 10.37
CA LEU A 110 5.36 12.13 11.38
C LEU A 110 6.45 12.89 12.13
N ASP A 111 7.65 12.31 12.27
CA ASP A 111 8.80 12.94 12.93
C ASP A 111 9.47 14.04 12.09
N VAL A 112 9.14 14.10 10.78
CA VAL A 112 9.69 15.07 9.82
C VAL A 112 8.81 16.31 9.68
#